data_AF-A0A9D0YYY7-F1
#
_entry.id   AF-A0A9D0YYY7-F1
#
_cell.length_a   1.000
_cell.length_b   1.000
_cell.length_c   1.000
_cell.angle_alpha   90.00
_cell.angle_beta   90.00
_cell.angle_gamma   90.00
#
_symmetry.space_group_name_H-M   'P 1'
#
loop_
_entity.id
_entity.type
_entity.pdbx_description
1 polymer ?
#
loop_
_entity_poly.entity_id
_entity_poly.type
_entity_poly.pdbx_seq_one_letter_code
_entity_poly.pdbx_strand_id
1 'polypeptide(L)'
;EIEFDLNTGEKRTQIFYCHPSSPYQKGSCEVNHELLRRILPKGTSFDDLTQEDINLMMSHVNSYKRKKLNNVSPYTVFSTIYGKDTIDKLGIQEIEPNKVSLSQNILNK
;
A
#
# COMPACT_ATOMS: atom_id res chain seq x y z
N GLU A 1 15.55 13.49 -10.64
CA GLU A 1 14.11 13.78 -10.79
C GLU A 1 13.33 12.48 -10.94
N ILE A 2 12.03 12.48 -10.66
CA ILE A 2 11.19 11.26 -10.77
C ILE A 2 10.63 11.11 -12.21
N GLU A 3 10.33 12.21 -12.90
CA GLU A 3 9.75 12.18 -14.25
C GLU A 3 10.75 11.87 -15.35
N PHE A 4 12.01 12.29 -15.20
CA PHE A 4 13.05 12.10 -16.21
C PHE A 4 14.31 11.48 -15.61
N ASP A 5 14.96 10.61 -16.40
CA ASP A 5 16.31 10.15 -16.12
C ASP A 5 17.31 11.29 -16.37
N LEU A 6 18.16 11.58 -15.38
CA LEU A 6 19.10 12.70 -15.48
C LEU A 6 20.28 12.43 -16.41
N ASN A 7 20.59 11.16 -16.68
CA ASN A 7 21.72 10.77 -17.53
C ASN A 7 21.28 10.61 -18.98
N THR A 8 20.10 10.03 -19.22
CA THR A 8 19.61 9.73 -20.57
C THR A 8 18.59 10.75 -21.09
N GLY A 9 17.97 11.55 -20.22
CA GLY A 9 16.86 12.44 -20.57
C GLY A 9 15.54 11.72 -20.86
N GLU A 10 15.49 10.41 -20.68
CA GLU A 10 14.28 9.60 -20.95
C GLU A 10 13.18 9.90 -19.93
N LYS A 11 11.94 9.99 -20.40
CA LYS A 11 10.77 10.14 -19.52
C LYS A 11 10.44 8.81 -18.83
N ARG A 12 10.61 8.76 -17.52
CA ARG A 12 10.36 7.60 -16.65
C ARG A 12 8.92 7.54 -16.14
N THR A 13 8.35 8.68 -15.76
CA THR A 13 7.02 8.76 -15.15
C THR A 13 6.28 10.05 -15.54
N GLN A 14 5.02 10.15 -15.15
CA GLN A 14 4.19 11.35 -15.29
C GLN A 14 3.66 11.73 -13.91
N ILE A 15 3.82 12.98 -13.51
CA ILE A 15 3.26 13.51 -12.27
C ILE A 15 1.91 14.16 -12.55
N PHE A 16 0.90 13.76 -11.77
CA PHE A 16 -0.45 14.31 -11.83
C PHE A 16 -0.79 14.98 -10.49
N TYR A 17 -1.43 16.14 -10.56
CA TYR A 17 -1.87 16.89 -9.38
C TYR A 17 -3.39 16.90 -9.27
N CYS A 18 -3.90 16.84 -8.05
CA CYS A 18 -5.30 17.10 -7.78
C CYS A 18 -5.57 18.61 -7.89
N HIS A 19 -6.81 18.95 -8.24
CA HIS A 19 -7.28 20.33 -8.22
C HIS A 19 -7.31 20.86 -6.78
N PRO A 20 -7.06 22.17 -6.59
CA PRO A 20 -7.14 22.79 -5.27
C PRO A 20 -8.49 22.50 -4.60
N SER A 21 -8.47 22.12 -3.32
CA SER A 21 -9.66 21.80 -2.52
C SER A 21 -10.51 20.64 -3.06
N SER A 22 -9.95 19.73 -3.87
CA SER A 22 -10.63 18.55 -4.43
C SER A 22 -10.11 17.22 -3.88
N PRO A 23 -10.24 16.92 -2.57
CA PRO A 23 -9.69 15.69 -1.97
C PRO A 23 -10.31 14.40 -2.53
N TYR A 24 -11.52 14.48 -3.08
CA TYR A 24 -12.21 13.34 -3.71
C TYR A 24 -11.46 12.76 -4.91
N GLN A 25 -10.58 13.54 -5.57
CA GLN A 25 -9.76 13.06 -6.69
C GLN A 25 -8.72 12.00 -6.27
N LYS A 26 -8.43 11.90 -4.97
CA LYS A 26 -7.58 10.87 -4.37
C LYS A 26 -8.31 10.01 -3.34
N GLY A 27 -9.63 9.86 -3.47
CA GLY A 27 -10.44 9.15 -2.47
C GLY A 27 -9.99 7.71 -2.17
N SER A 28 -9.44 7.00 -3.17
CA SER A 28 -8.90 5.65 -2.95
C SER A 28 -7.63 5.65 -2.08
N CYS A 29 -6.81 6.72 -2.14
CA CYS A 29 -5.65 6.88 -1.27
C CYS A 29 -6.10 7.10 0.18
N GLU A 30 -7.11 7.95 0.39
CA GLU A 30 -7.64 8.22 1.74
C GLU A 30 -8.24 6.97 2.40
N VAL A 31 -8.93 6.12 1.64
CA VAL A 31 -9.40 4.82 2.14
C VAL A 31 -8.23 3.91 2.53
N ASN A 32 -7.13 3.89 1.76
CA ASN A 32 -5.94 3.12 2.14
C ASN A 32 -5.27 3.69 3.40
N HIS A 33 -5.22 5.01 3.55
CA HIS A 33 -4.73 5.65 4.77
C HIS A 33 -5.57 5.26 5.99
N GLU A 34 -6.89 5.16 5.85
CA GLU A 34 -7.76 4.69 6.93
C GLU A 34 -7.41 3.27 7.35
N LEU A 35 -7.17 2.35 6.42
CA LEU A 35 -6.77 0.97 6.72
C LEU A 35 -5.45 0.93 7.50
N LEU A 36 -4.47 1.73 7.10
CA LEU A 36 -3.21 1.88 7.83
C LEU A 36 -3.43 2.43 9.23
N ARG A 37 -4.34 3.39 9.39
CA ARG A 37 -4.69 3.98 10.70
C ARG A 37 -5.47 3.06 11.62
N ARG A 38 -6.01 1.94 11.14
CA ARG A 38 -6.55 0.88 12.02
C ARG A 38 -5.42 0.12 12.72
N ILE A 39 -4.28 -0.05 12.03
CA ILE A 39 -3.08 -0.69 12.58
C ILE A 39 -2.29 0.30 13.44
N LEU A 40 -2.14 1.55 12.98
CA LEU A 40 -1.45 2.65 13.68
C LEU A 40 -2.43 3.79 13.98
N PRO A 41 -3.20 3.70 15.07
CA PRO A 41 -4.21 4.69 15.45
C PRO A 41 -3.65 6.10 15.54
N LYS A 42 -4.54 7.10 15.45
CA LYS A 42 -4.15 8.50 15.64
C LYS A 42 -3.46 8.66 17.00
N GLY A 43 -2.30 9.34 17.00
CA GLY A 43 -1.46 9.52 18.20
C GLY A 43 -0.29 8.54 18.29
N THR A 44 -0.24 7.50 17.47
CA THR A 44 0.95 6.64 17.32
C THR A 44 2.01 7.33 16.45
N SER A 45 3.27 7.22 16.87
CA SER A 45 4.42 7.67 16.06
C SER A 45 4.76 6.62 15.00
N PHE A 46 5.30 7.09 13.87
CA PHE A 46 5.81 6.26 12.79
C PHE A 46 7.34 6.23 12.79
N ASP A 47 7.99 6.99 13.67
CA ASP A 47 9.45 7.22 13.65
C ASP A 47 10.25 5.93 13.91
N ASP A 48 9.73 5.04 14.74
CA ASP A 48 10.40 3.79 15.11
C ASP A 48 10.08 2.62 14.17
N LEU A 49 9.32 2.83 13.09
CA LEU A 49 8.95 1.77 12.16
C LEU A 49 10.15 1.40 11.27
N THR A 50 10.45 0.11 11.23
CA THR A 50 11.45 -0.47 10.32
C THR A 50 10.82 -0.80 8.97
N GLN A 51 11.65 -1.04 7.96
CA GLN A 51 11.14 -1.48 6.66
C GLN A 51 10.39 -2.83 6.79
N GLU A 52 10.84 -3.72 7.68
CA GLU A 52 10.14 -4.97 8.00
C GLU A 52 8.74 -4.71 8.58
N ASP A 53 8.60 -3.76 9.51
CA ASP A 53 7.30 -3.38 10.06
C ASP A 53 6.36 -2.88 8.96
N ILE A 54 6.85 -2.00 8.08
CA ILE A 54 6.07 -1.45 6.96
C ILE A 54 5.67 -2.56 5.98
N ASN A 55 6.60 -3.45 5.63
CA ASN A 55 6.32 -4.57 4.72
C ASN A 55 5.26 -5.50 5.31
N LEU A 56 5.35 -5.79 6.61
CA LEU A 56 4.36 -6.61 7.32
C LEU A 56 2.97 -5.95 7.29
N MET A 57 2.89 -4.67 7.68
CA MET A 57 1.64 -3.90 7.64
C MET A 57 1.02 -3.91 6.24
N MET A 58 1.82 -3.59 5.23
CA MET A 58 1.36 -3.53 3.84
C MET A 58 0.96 -4.90 3.30
N SER A 59 1.62 -5.97 3.74
CA SER A 59 1.22 -7.35 3.44
C SER A 59 -0.16 -7.69 4.00
N HIS A 60 -0.46 -7.27 5.24
CA HIS A 60 -1.80 -7.41 5.82
C HIS A 60 -2.85 -6.57 5.07
N VAL A 61 -2.56 -5.31 4.78
CA VAL A 61 -3.49 -4.40 4.06
C VAL A 61 -3.77 -4.88 2.63
N ASN A 62 -2.75 -5.40 1.94
CA ASN A 62 -2.87 -5.88 0.56
C ASN A 62 -3.43 -7.30 0.47
N SER A 63 -3.38 -8.08 1.54
CA SER A 63 -4.03 -9.40 1.62
C SER A 63 -5.49 -9.32 2.08
N TYR A 64 -5.92 -8.17 2.60
CA TYR A 64 -7.31 -7.94 2.99
C TYR A 64 -8.25 -7.92 1.77
N LYS A 65 -9.24 -8.82 1.77
CA LYS A 65 -10.25 -8.94 0.70
C LYS A 65 -11.15 -7.72 0.69
N ARG A 66 -11.36 -7.15 -0.51
CA ARG A 66 -12.18 -5.94 -0.67
C ARG A 66 -13.41 -6.23 -1.50
N LYS A 67 -14.58 -5.83 -1.02
CA LYS A 67 -15.85 -5.99 -1.76
C LYS A 67 -15.82 -5.33 -3.14
N LYS A 68 -15.16 -4.16 -3.24
CA LYS A 68 -14.94 -3.43 -4.51
C LYS A 68 -14.12 -4.22 -5.55
N LEU A 69 -13.33 -5.19 -5.11
CA LEU A 69 -12.52 -6.07 -5.96
C LEU A 69 -13.16 -7.46 -6.08
N ASN A 70 -14.49 -7.57 -6.05
CA ASN A 70 -15.21 -8.85 -6.08
C ASN A 70 -14.77 -9.83 -4.98
N ASN A 71 -14.48 -9.31 -3.78
CA ASN A 71 -13.96 -10.07 -2.63
C ASN A 71 -12.59 -10.73 -2.88
N VAL A 72 -11.82 -10.23 -3.85
CA VAL A 72 -10.41 -10.57 -4.06
C VAL A 72 -9.52 -9.56 -3.30
N SER A 73 -8.32 -9.99 -2.92
CA SER A 73 -7.34 -9.11 -2.27
C SER A 73 -6.60 -8.26 -3.32
N PRO A 74 -6.16 -7.03 -2.96
CA PRO A 74 -5.25 -6.26 -3.80
C PRO A 74 -4.00 -7.04 -4.24
N TYR A 75 -3.44 -7.88 -3.36
CA TYR A 75 -2.29 -8.74 -3.66
C TYR A 75 -2.56 -9.65 -4.85
N THR A 76 -3.67 -10.38 -4.84
CA THR A 76 -4.01 -11.32 -5.92
C THR A 76 -4.28 -10.59 -7.23
N VAL A 77 -5.02 -9.47 -7.19
CA VAL A 77 -5.28 -8.65 -8.38
C VAL A 77 -3.97 -8.11 -8.98
N PHE A 78 -3.09 -7.55 -8.14
CA PHE A 78 -1.82 -6.99 -8.59
C PHE A 78 -0.91 -8.07 -9.20
N SER A 79 -0.76 -9.21 -8.51
CA SER A 79 0.06 -10.33 -8.98
C SER A 79 -0.45 -10.92 -10.31
N THR A 80 -1.77 -10.87 -10.54
CA THR A 80 -2.39 -11.33 -11.79
C THR A 80 -2.06 -10.40 -12.96
N ILE A 81 -1.99 -9.09 -12.72
CA ILE A 81 -1.77 -8.09 -13.77
C ILE A 81 -0.27 -7.93 -14.08
N TYR A 82 0.58 -7.89 -13.06
CA TYR A 82 1.99 -7.50 -13.17
C TYR A 82 2.98 -8.63 -12.91
N GLY A 83 2.49 -9.83 -12.57
CA GLY A 83 3.33 -10.97 -12.21
C GLY A 83 3.77 -10.95 -10.75
N LYS A 84 4.14 -12.14 -10.26
CA LYS A 84 4.57 -12.33 -8.87
C LYS A 84 5.95 -11.72 -8.59
N ASP A 85 6.85 -11.75 -9.57
CA ASP A 85 8.20 -11.19 -9.43
C ASP A 85 8.18 -9.68 -9.10
N THR A 86 7.20 -8.95 -9.64
CA THR A 86 7.03 -7.52 -9.37
C THR A 86 6.60 -7.27 -7.92
N ILE A 87 5.65 -8.04 -7.38
CA ILE A 87 5.21 -7.86 -5.99
C ILE A 87 6.27 -8.32 -4.99
N ASP A 88 7.04 -9.35 -5.33
CA ASP A 88 8.17 -9.83 -4.52
C ASP A 88 9.25 -8.74 -4.39
N LYS A 89 9.54 -8.00 -5.47
CA LYS A 89 10.47 -6.84 -5.44
C LYS A 89 9.98 -5.69 -4.55
N LEU A 90 8.67 -5.59 -4.30
CA LEU A 90 8.08 -4.59 -3.40
C LEU A 90 8.09 -5.05 -1.93
N GLY A 91 8.54 -6.28 -1.64
CA GLY A 91 8.60 -6.82 -0.27
C GLY A 91 7.23 -7.17 0.32
N ILE A 92 6.19 -7.31 -0.51
CA ILE A 92 4.83 -7.61 -0.09
C ILE A 92 4.57 -9.11 -0.21
N GLN A 93 4.06 -9.72 0.86
CA GLN A 93 3.73 -11.14 0.91
C GLN A 93 2.22 -11.36 1.01
N GLU A 94 1.76 -12.49 0.47
CA GLU A 94 0.37 -12.92 0.68
C GLU A 94 0.20 -13.49 2.08
N ILE A 95 -0.82 -13.01 2.78
CA ILE A 95 -1.21 -13.51 4.09
C ILE A 95 -2.51 -14.28 3.95
N GLU A 96 -2.53 -15.50 4.50
CA GLU A 96 -3.72 -16.33 4.51
C GLU A 96 -4.93 -15.58 5.10
N PRO A 97 -6.14 -15.73 4.52
CA PRO A 97 -7.30 -14.93 4.92
C PRO A 97 -7.60 -14.92 6.43
N ASN A 98 -7.40 -16.04 7.12
CA ASN A 98 -7.66 -16.17 8.56
C ASN A 98 -6.56 -15.53 9.44
N LYS A 99 -5.41 -15.20 8.87
CA LYS A 99 -4.28 -14.54 9.54
C LYS A 99 -4.23 -13.04 9.24
N VAL A 100 -5.04 -12.54 8.31
CA VAL A 100 -5.10 -11.10 8.00
C VAL A 100 -5.71 -10.36 9.18
N SER A 101 -4.98 -9.38 9.72
CA SER A 101 -5.43 -8.50 10.79
C SER A 101 -5.09 -7.06 10.45
N LEU A 102 -6.01 -6.16 10.74
CA LEU A 102 -5.84 -4.70 10.58
C LEU A 102 -5.75 -4.01 11.95
N SER A 103 -5.39 -4.77 12.99
CA SER A 103 -5.23 -4.25 14.35
C SER A 103 -3.77 -4.03 14.69
N GLN A 104 -3.50 -3.25 15.73
CA GLN A 104 -2.15 -2.96 16.19
C GLN A 104 -1.37 -4.22 16.61
N ASN A 105 -2.05 -5.30 17.00
CA ASN A 105 -1.46 -6.53 17.50
C ASN A 105 -0.53 -7.27 16.50
N ILE A 106 -0.48 -6.84 15.24
CA ILE A 106 0.47 -7.38 14.25
C ILE A 106 1.88 -6.81 14.42
N LEU A 107 2.02 -5.69 15.12
CA LEU A 107 3.30 -5.06 15.42
C LEU A 107 3.65 -5.34 16.88
N ASN A 108 4.88 -5.76 17.15
CA ASN A 108 5.39 -5.98 18.51
C ASN A 108 5.95 -4.66 19.10
N LYS A 109 5.17 -3.57 19.03
CA LYS A 109 5.56 -2.23 19.45
C LYS A 109 4.42 -1.49 20.15
#